data_AF-A0A1W6SN66-F1
#
_entry.id   AF-A0A1W6SN66-F1
#
_cell.length_a   1.000
_cell.length_b   1.000
_cell.length_c   1.000
_cell.angle_alpha   90.00
_cell.angle_beta   90.00
_cell.angle_gamma   90.00
#
_symmetry.space_group_name_H-M   'P 1'
#
loop_
_entity.id
_entity.type
_entity.pdbx_description
1 polymer ?
#
loop_
_entity_poly.entity_id
_entity_poly.type
_entity_poly.pdbx_seq_one_letter_code
_entity_poly.pdbx_strand_id
1 'polypeptide(L)'
;MFETIKKARHLAAIALERVDDYLELLRISLEIQGHSLKKRIISFVIVVLFAVLGLIFFGLAIIVTCWDTPYRTAAAWGVAACYALIAFVAYIGSQDKTRPASTFDALRDELRQDAKLMKDVV
;
A
#
# COMPACT_ATOMS: atom_id res chain seq x y z
N MET A 1 12.55 -34.74 31.16
CA MET A 1 12.54 -34.06 29.84
C MET A 1 11.41 -34.50 28.90
N PHE A 2 10.84 -35.71 29.00
CA PHE A 2 9.70 -36.14 28.16
C PHE A 2 8.33 -35.53 28.54
N GLU A 3 8.15 -35.13 29.81
CA GLU A 3 6.94 -34.48 30.34
C GLU A 3 6.65 -33.12 29.67
N THR A 4 7.69 -32.33 29.41
CA THR A 4 7.59 -30.99 28.80
C THR A 4 7.11 -31.05 27.34
N ILE A 5 7.47 -32.11 26.61
CA ILE A 5 7.05 -32.31 25.22
C ILE A 5 5.56 -32.69 25.15
N LYS A 6 5.07 -33.51 26.09
CA LYS A 6 3.64 -33.84 26.18
C LYS A 6 2.79 -32.62 26.55
N LYS A 7 3.25 -31.81 27.50
CA LYS A 7 2.56 -30.56 27.90
C LYS A 7 2.55 -29.53 26.77
N ALA A 8 3.67 -29.36 26.06
CA ALA A 8 3.75 -28.48 24.89
C ALA A 8 2.77 -28.91 23.79
N ARG A 9 2.59 -30.23 23.57
CA ARG A 9 1.63 -30.73 22.59
C ARG A 9 0.17 -30.47 22.98
N HIS A 10 -0.16 -30.58 24.26
CA HIS A 10 -1.51 -30.24 24.74
C HIS A 10 -1.80 -28.74 24.65
N LEU A 11 -0.82 -27.89 24.99
CA LEU A 11 -0.94 -26.44 24.85
C LEU A 11 -1.02 -26.03 23.38
N ALA A 12 -0.29 -26.69 22.48
CA ALA A 12 -0.37 -26.47 21.04
C ALA A 12 -1.74 -26.85 20.47
N ALA A 13 -2.36 -27.94 20.96
CA ALA A 13 -3.70 -28.33 20.55
C ALA A 13 -4.77 -27.31 20.96
N ILE A 14 -4.70 -26.81 22.20
CA ILE A 14 -5.62 -25.79 22.72
C ILE A 14 -5.41 -24.44 22.00
N ALA A 15 -4.16 -24.10 21.67
CA ALA A 15 -3.84 -22.91 20.90
C ALA A 15 -4.34 -23.00 19.45
N LEU A 16 -4.24 -24.18 18.82
CA LEU A 16 -4.76 -24.41 17.47
C LEU A 16 -6.29 -24.22 17.40
N GLU A 17 -7.00 -24.71 18.41
CA GLU A 17 -8.47 -24.59 18.51
C GLU A 17 -8.90 -23.12 18.64
N ARG A 18 -8.14 -22.30 19.37
CA ARG A 18 -8.38 -20.85 19.47
C ARG A 18 -8.05 -20.09 18.19
N VAL A 19 -7.02 -20.51 17.44
CA VAL A 19 -6.61 -19.84 16.19
C VAL A 19 -7.71 -19.88 15.15
N ASP A 20 -8.54 -20.92 15.12
CA ASP A 20 -9.67 -21.02 14.19
C ASP A 20 -10.74 -19.95 14.49
N ASP A 21 -11.08 -19.73 15.76
CA ASP A 21 -11.97 -18.64 16.19
C ASP A 21 -11.41 -17.25 15.81
N TYR A 22 -10.10 -17.04 15.99
CA TYR A 22 -9.46 -15.78 15.59
C TYR A 22 -9.39 -15.60 14.06
N LEU A 23 -9.24 -16.68 13.30
CA LEU A 23 -9.29 -16.66 11.83
C LEU A 23 -10.69 -16.32 11.33
N GLU A 24 -11.73 -16.82 11.99
CA GLU A 24 -13.12 -16.50 11.67
C GLU A 24 -13.42 -15.02 11.91
N LEU A 25 -12.97 -14.46 13.05
CA LEU A 25 -13.07 -13.02 13.34
C LEU A 25 -12.24 -12.15 12.38
N LEU A 26 -11.06 -12.61 11.96
CA LEU A 26 -10.23 -11.96 10.94
C LEU A 26 -10.93 -11.93 9.58
N ARG A 27 -11.57 -13.04 9.20
CA ARG A 27 -12.31 -13.16 7.94
C ARG A 27 -13.50 -12.20 7.90
N ILE A 28 -14.26 -12.11 8.99
CA ILE A 28 -15.36 -11.15 9.14
C ILE A 28 -14.85 -9.71 9.09
N SER A 29 -13.73 -9.42 9.77
CA SER A 29 -13.10 -8.10 9.74
C SER A 29 -12.56 -7.71 8.36
N LEU A 30 -12.03 -8.68 7.60
CA LEU A 30 -11.60 -8.52 6.21
C LEU A 30 -12.79 -8.28 5.27
N GLU A 31 -13.92 -8.92 5.52
CA GLU A 31 -15.13 -8.75 4.72
C GLU A 31 -15.75 -7.36 4.91
N ILE A 32 -15.76 -6.87 6.15
CA ILE A 32 -16.24 -5.53 6.51
C ILE A 32 -15.28 -4.43 5.99
N GLN A 33 -13.95 -4.61 6.14
CA GLN A 33 -12.96 -3.65 5.62
C GLN A 33 -12.80 -3.71 4.10
N GLY A 34 -13.04 -4.88 3.49
CA GLY A 34 -12.90 -5.07 2.05
C GLY A 34 -13.84 -4.17 1.25
N HIS A 35 -15.03 -3.87 1.76
CA HIS A 35 -16.03 -3.10 1.01
C HIS A 35 -15.66 -1.61 0.85
N SER A 36 -15.08 -1.01 1.90
CA SER A 36 -14.60 0.38 1.86
C SER A 36 -13.27 0.50 1.11
N LEU A 37 -12.39 -0.49 1.24
CA LEU A 37 -11.14 -0.56 0.49
C LEU A 37 -11.37 -0.77 -1.01
N LYS A 38 -12.31 -1.63 -1.41
CA LYS A 38 -12.69 -1.86 -2.82
C LYS A 38 -13.13 -0.55 -3.50
N LYS A 39 -14.06 0.19 -2.89
CA LYS A 39 -14.50 1.49 -3.44
C LYS A 39 -13.35 2.49 -3.56
N ARG A 40 -12.46 2.54 -2.56
CA ARG A 40 -11.31 3.45 -2.56
C ARG A 40 -10.29 3.10 -3.63
N ILE A 41 -10.01 1.80 -3.83
CA ILE A 41 -9.10 1.32 -4.88
C ILE A 41 -9.69 1.60 -6.25
N ILE A 42 -10.97 1.30 -6.48
CA ILE A 42 -11.63 1.57 -7.76
C ILE A 42 -11.60 3.07 -8.07
N SER A 43 -11.95 3.91 -7.10
CA SER A 43 -11.88 5.37 -7.27
C SER A 43 -10.46 5.85 -7.57
N PHE A 44 -9.45 5.33 -6.85
CA PHE A 44 -8.05 5.67 -7.11
C PHE A 44 -7.60 5.25 -8.52
N VAL A 45 -7.95 4.05 -8.95
CA VAL A 45 -7.63 3.54 -10.30
C VAL A 45 -8.27 4.42 -11.37
N ILE A 46 -9.54 4.80 -11.21
CA ILE A 46 -10.23 5.70 -12.15
C ILE A 46 -9.52 7.05 -12.21
N VAL A 47 -9.20 7.65 -11.06
CA VAL A 47 -8.50 8.95 -11.00
C VAL A 47 -7.13 8.87 -11.68
N VAL A 48 -6.34 7.85 -11.38
CA VAL A 48 -5.01 7.66 -12.00
C VAL A 48 -5.14 7.45 -13.51
N LEU A 49 -6.09 6.64 -13.95
CA LEU A 49 -6.33 6.38 -15.37
C LEU A 49 -6.68 7.68 -16.12
N PHE A 50 -7.65 8.45 -15.61
CA PHE A 50 -8.05 9.72 -16.22
C PHE A 50 -6.93 10.76 -16.17
N ALA A 51 -6.14 10.81 -15.10
CA ALA A 51 -4.98 11.70 -15.00
C ALA A 51 -3.92 11.38 -16.06
N VAL A 52 -3.58 10.10 -16.25
CA VAL A 52 -2.61 9.67 -17.27
C VAL A 52 -3.14 9.98 -18.67
N LEU A 53 -4.42 9.69 -18.94
CA LEU A 53 -5.05 10.02 -20.23
C LEU A 53 -5.00 11.52 -20.50
N GLY A 54 -5.42 12.34 -19.54
CA GLY A 54 -5.42 13.80 -19.65
C GLY A 54 -4.02 14.35 -19.91
N LEU A 55 -3.01 13.78 -19.26
CA LEU A 55 -1.61 14.17 -19.47
C LEU A 55 -1.16 13.87 -20.90
N ILE A 56 -1.45 12.66 -21.41
CA ILE A 56 -1.15 12.27 -22.80
C ILE A 56 -1.78 13.26 -23.78
N PHE A 57 -3.08 13.52 -23.64
CA PHE A 57 -3.80 14.46 -24.51
C PHE A 57 -3.24 15.88 -24.41
N PHE A 58 -2.83 16.32 -23.22
CA PHE A 58 -2.22 17.63 -23.03
C PHE A 58 -0.87 17.76 -23.76
N GLY A 59 -0.01 16.75 -23.66
CA GLY A 59 1.23 16.71 -24.44
C GLY A 59 0.98 16.70 -25.94
N LEU A 60 -0.02 15.95 -26.40
CA LEU A 60 -0.40 15.88 -27.80
C LEU A 60 -0.94 17.23 -28.30
N ALA A 61 -1.76 17.93 -27.50
CA ALA A 61 -2.27 19.26 -27.80
C ALA A 61 -1.12 20.26 -28.00
N ILE A 62 -0.12 20.26 -27.12
CA ILE A 62 1.06 21.13 -27.25
C ILE A 62 1.81 20.84 -28.57
N ILE A 63 2.02 19.57 -28.89
CA ILE A 63 2.70 19.17 -30.13
C ILE A 63 1.92 19.60 -31.36
N VAL A 64 0.59 19.41 -31.37
CA VAL A 64 -0.29 19.79 -32.47
C VAL A 64 -0.33 21.32 -32.63
N THR A 65 -0.43 22.08 -31.55
CA THR A 65 -0.40 23.55 -31.58
C THR A 65 0.91 24.10 -32.13
N CYS A 66 2.05 23.45 -31.84
CA CYS A 66 3.36 23.85 -32.33
C CYS A 66 3.79 23.13 -33.63
N TRP A 67 2.88 22.42 -34.30
CA TRP A 67 3.23 21.59 -35.47
C TRP A 67 3.63 22.41 -36.69
N ASP A 68 2.97 23.55 -36.91
CA ASP A 68 3.17 24.44 -38.07
C ASP A 68 4.25 25.51 -37.83
N THR A 69 4.91 25.49 -36.67
CA THR A 69 5.96 26.45 -36.31
C THR A 69 7.34 25.80 -36.32
N PRO A 70 8.43 26.56 -36.57
CA PRO A 70 9.80 26.05 -36.50
C PRO A 70 10.20 25.57 -35.09
N TYR A 71 9.38 25.87 -34.08
CA TYR A 71 9.55 25.46 -32.70
C TYR A 71 9.06 24.03 -32.39
N ARG A 72 8.64 23.24 -33.39
CA ARG A 72 8.15 21.86 -33.19
C ARG A 72 9.08 20.99 -32.34
N THR A 73 10.38 21.06 -32.59
CA THR A 73 11.39 20.30 -31.84
C THR A 73 11.50 20.78 -30.39
N ALA A 74 11.43 22.09 -30.15
CA ALA A 74 11.44 22.67 -28.82
C ALA A 74 10.19 22.29 -28.02
N ALA A 75 9.02 22.27 -28.67
CA ALA A 75 7.77 21.81 -28.05
C ALA A 75 7.83 20.34 -27.66
N ALA A 76 8.36 19.47 -28.52
CA ALA A 76 8.54 18.04 -28.20
C ALA A 76 9.48 17.81 -27.01
N TRP A 77 10.61 18.52 -26.96
CA TRP A 77 11.53 18.47 -25.82
C TRP A 77 10.92 19.06 -24.54
N GLY A 78 10.12 20.12 -24.65
CA GLY A 78 9.39 20.70 -23.51
C GLY A 78 8.38 19.72 -22.92
N VAL A 79 7.62 19.02 -23.77
CA VAL A 79 6.69 17.97 -23.34
C VAL A 79 7.45 16.82 -22.66
N ALA A 80 8.56 16.38 -23.25
CA ALA A 80 9.41 15.33 -22.67
C ALA A 80 9.98 15.75 -21.29
N ALA A 81 10.46 16.98 -21.16
CA ALA A 81 10.98 17.52 -19.90
C ALA A 81 9.86 17.64 -18.83
N CYS A 82 8.66 18.07 -19.21
CA CYS A 82 7.50 18.11 -18.31
C CYS A 82 7.15 16.71 -17.80
N TYR A 83 7.09 15.70 -18.67
CA TYR A 83 6.84 14.32 -18.25
C TYR A 83 7.94 13.78 -17.34
N ALA A 84 9.21 14.06 -17.66
CA ALA A 84 10.34 13.65 -16.83
C ALA A 84 10.26 14.29 -15.43
N LEU A 85 9.87 15.57 -15.34
CA LEU A 85 9.72 16.28 -14.07
C LEU A 85 8.57 15.70 -13.25
N ILE A 86 7.42 15.43 -13.87
CA ILE A 86 6.28 14.78 -13.20
C ILE A 86 6.67 13.38 -12.70
N ALA A 87 7.36 12.60 -13.53
CA ALA A 87 7.86 11.27 -13.15
C ALA A 87 8.85 11.35 -11.98
N PHE A 88 9.73 12.36 -11.97
CA PHE A 88 10.69 12.58 -10.90
C PHE A 88 9.99 12.97 -9.58
N VAL A 89 9.01 13.87 -9.63
CA VAL A 89 8.20 14.24 -8.46
C VAL A 89 7.42 13.03 -7.93
N ALA A 90 6.82 12.24 -8.81
CA ALA A 90 6.15 10.99 -8.44
C ALA A 90 7.14 10.00 -7.81
N TYR A 91 8.34 9.84 -8.36
CA TYR A 91 9.38 8.96 -7.84
C TYR A 91 9.82 9.37 -6.43
N ILE A 92 10.08 10.65 -6.19
CA ILE A 92 10.43 11.16 -4.85
C ILE A 92 9.25 10.98 -3.88
N GLY A 93 8.02 11.34 -4.29
CA GLY A 93 6.84 11.17 -3.45
C GLY A 93 6.52 9.71 -3.14
N SER A 94 6.86 8.78 -4.04
CA SER A 94 6.76 7.34 -3.78
C SER A 94 7.80 6.84 -2.79
N GLN A 95 9.02 7.42 -2.76
CA GLN A 95 10.02 7.04 -1.76
C GLN A 95 9.53 7.32 -0.33
N ASP A 96 8.89 8.46 -0.08
CA ASP A 96 8.31 8.76 1.23
C ASP A 96 7.17 7.81 1.63
N LYS A 97 6.44 7.28 0.64
CA LYS A 97 5.26 6.42 0.86
C LYS A 97 5.58 4.93 0.94
N THR A 98 6.83 4.52 0.70
CA THR A 98 7.30 3.14 0.94
C THR A 98 7.49 2.82 2.41
N ARG A 99 7.35 3.80 3.31
CA ARG A 99 7.14 3.53 4.73
C ARG A 99 5.64 3.33 4.94
N PRO A 100 5.13 2.08 5.13
CA PRO A 100 3.73 1.85 5.48
C PRO A 100 3.50 2.42 6.88
N ALA A 101 3.31 3.73 6.96
CA ALA A 101 2.92 4.43 8.15
C ALA A 101 1.53 3.93 8.55
N SER A 102 1.48 3.12 9.59
CA SER A 102 0.81 3.50 10.84
C SER A 102 0.06 2.35 11.50
N THR A 103 -0.39 1.32 10.76
CA THR A 103 -1.19 0.25 11.38
C THR A 103 -0.33 -0.93 11.83
N PHE A 104 0.62 -1.37 10.99
CA PHE A 104 1.49 -2.51 11.32
C PHE A 104 2.58 -2.16 12.33
N ASP A 105 3.14 -0.95 12.26
CA ASP A 105 4.16 -0.50 13.23
C ASP A 105 3.53 -0.28 14.62
N ALA A 106 2.30 0.27 14.70
CA ALA A 106 1.58 0.40 15.96
C ALA A 106 1.20 -0.96 16.54
N LEU A 107 0.70 -1.90 15.72
CA LEU A 107 0.43 -3.27 16.17
C LEU A 107 1.70 -3.98 16.66
N ARG A 108 2.83 -3.76 15.98
CA ARG A 108 4.11 -4.38 16.35
C ARG A 108 4.63 -3.81 17.67
N ASP A 109 4.50 -2.51 17.90
CA ASP A 109 4.91 -1.89 19.16
C ASP A 109 4.01 -2.32 20.32
N GLU A 110 2.70 -2.42 20.13
CA GLU A 110 1.78 -2.99 21.15
C GLU A 110 2.09 -4.46 21.44
N LEU A 111 2.30 -5.30 20.42
CA LEU A 111 2.70 -6.70 20.60
C LEU A 111 4.04 -6.84 21.32
N ARG A 112 4.99 -5.94 21.07
CA ARG A 112 6.30 -5.94 21.73
C ARG A 112 6.18 -5.52 23.19
N GLN A 113 5.26 -4.61 23.49
CA GLN A 113 4.97 -4.15 24.84
C GLN A 113 4.24 -5.23 25.64
N ASP A 114 3.27 -5.91 25.06
CA ASP A 114 2.57 -7.05 25.68
C ASP A 114 3.52 -8.24 25.92
N ALA A 115 4.41 -8.55 24.97
CA ALA A 115 5.42 -9.58 25.17
C ALA A 115 6.41 -9.25 26.30
N LYS A 116 6.67 -7.96 26.52
CA LYS A 116 7.53 -7.49 27.62
C LYS A 116 6.81 -7.60 28.97
N LEU A 117 5.53 -7.26 29.02
CA LEU A 117 4.69 -7.42 30.22
C LEU A 117 4.54 -8.89 30.62
N MET A 118 4.37 -9.80 29.66
CA MET A 118 4.34 -11.25 29.95
C MET A 118 5.67 -11.77 30.48
N LYS A 119 6.80 -11.18 30.07
CA LYS A 119 8.13 -11.56 30.54
C LYS A 119 8.44 -11.04 31.95
N ASP A 120 7.85 -9.92 32.37
CA ASP A 120 8.00 -9.40 33.73
C ASP A 120 7.09 -10.11 34.75
N VAL A 121 6.09 -10.87 34.28
CA VAL A 121 5.15 -11.64 35.10
C VAL A 121 5.60 -13.10 35.35
N VAL A 122 6.61 -13.59 34.62
CA VAL A 122 7.22 -14.93 34.78
C VAL A 122 8.60 -14.83 35.42
#